data_AF-A0A1S2K4S4-F1
#
_entry.id   AF-A0A1S2K4S4-F1
#
_cell.length_a   1.000
_cell.length_b   1.000
_cell.length_c   1.000
_cell.angle_alpha   90.00
_cell.angle_beta   90.00
_cell.angle_gamma   90.00
#
_symmetry.space_group_name_H-M   'P 1'
#
loop_
_entity.id
_entity.type
_entity.pdbx_description
1 polymer ?
#
loop_
_entity_poly.entity_id
_entity_poly.type
_entity_poly.pdbx_seq_one_letter_code
_entity_poly.pdbx_strand_id
1 'polypeptide(L)' 'MRWDNLADDSPAPSGDAALFGTAAVRTRTFDTPEFRGITFHEVRSRSVLNRVPGASRMPFEWTVNPYRGCSHACP' A
#
# COMPACT_ATOMS: atom_id res chain seq x y z
N MET A 1 -3.24 -2.88 9.90
CA MET A 1 -3.45 -2.03 8.71
C MET A 1 -3.49 -2.94 7.49
N ARG A 2 -4.23 -2.62 6.41
CA ARG A 2 -4.24 -3.50 5.22
C ARG A 2 -2.89 -3.56 4.47
N TRP A 3 -1.98 -2.63 4.79
CA TRP A 3 -0.57 -2.65 4.35
C TRP A 3 0.21 -3.83 4.93
N ASP A 4 -0.12 -4.28 6.14
CA ASP A 4 0.60 -5.36 6.83
C ASP A 4 0.41 -6.72 6.13
N ASN A 5 -0.64 -6.83 5.31
CA ASN A 5 -1.00 -8.04 4.58
C ASN A 5 -0.27 -8.16 3.21
N LEU A 6 0.73 -7.31 2.93
CA LEU A 6 1.48 -7.30 1.66
C LEU A 6 2.77 -8.16 1.69
N ALA A 7 2.84 -9.17 2.56
CA ALA A 7 3.96 -10.10 2.64
C ALA A 7 3.82 -11.26 1.64
N ASP A 8 4.94 -11.70 1.06
CA ASP A 8 4.99 -12.78 0.04
C ASP A 8 4.44 -14.13 0.57
N ASP A 9 4.50 -14.37 1.89
CA ASP A 9 4.08 -15.62 2.56
C ASP A 9 2.85 -15.45 3.48
N SER A 10 1.97 -14.47 3.24
CA SER A 10 0.74 -14.39 4.05
C SER A 10 -0.13 -15.65 3.88
N PRO A 11 -0.41 -16.44 4.93
CA PRO A 11 -1.36 -17.52 4.84
C PRO A 11 -2.76 -16.94 4.51
N ALA A 12 -3.58 -17.76 3.84
CA ALA A 12 -4.92 -17.46 3.33
C ALA A 12 -5.72 -16.43 4.15
N PRO A 13 -6.53 -15.57 3.50
CA PRO A 13 -6.90 -14.27 4.01
C PRO A 13 -7.60 -14.35 5.37
N SER A 14 -6.92 -13.85 6.40
CA SER A 14 -7.61 -13.19 7.51
C SER A 14 -8.53 -12.12 6.89
N GLY A 15 -9.70 -11.89 7.47
CA GLY A 15 -10.86 -11.21 6.84
C GLY A 15 -10.64 -9.84 6.19
N ASP A 16 -9.43 -9.27 6.24
CA ASP A 16 -8.99 -8.09 5.50
C ASP A 16 -8.05 -8.44 4.34
N ALA A 17 -8.55 -8.42 3.11
CA ALA A 17 -7.74 -8.63 1.91
C ALA A 17 -6.64 -7.56 1.78
N ALA A 18 -5.45 -7.95 1.29
CA ALA A 18 -4.35 -7.05 0.98
C ALA A 18 -4.76 -5.91 0.04
N LEU A 19 -4.03 -4.78 0.09
CA LEU A 19 -4.33 -3.60 -0.73
C LEU A 19 -4.05 -3.78 -2.22
N PHE A 20 -3.03 -4.57 -2.55
CA PHE A 20 -2.60 -4.86 -3.90
C PHE A 20 -2.42 -6.38 -4.05
N GLY A 21 -2.59 -6.90 -5.26
CA GLY A 21 -2.23 -8.29 -5.54
C GLY A 21 -0.73 -8.50 -5.36
N THR A 22 -0.32 -9.68 -4.88
CA THR A 22 1.08 -10.02 -4.57
C THR A 22 2.02 -9.81 -5.77
N ALA A 23 1.57 -10.04 -7.00
CA ALA A 23 2.35 -9.76 -8.21
C ALA A 23 2.70 -8.27 -8.45
N ALA A 24 2.00 -7.35 -7.78
CA ALA A 24 2.23 -5.91 -7.88
C ALA A 24 3.14 -5.36 -6.77
N VAL A 25 3.56 -6.18 -5.81
CA VAL A 25 4.38 -5.79 -4.67
C VAL A 25 5.63 -6.66 -4.62
N ARG A 26 6.78 -6.05 -4.34
CA ARG A 26 7.96 -6.73 -3.83
C ARG A 26 8.22 -6.19 -2.44
N THR A 27 8.55 -7.07 -1.52
CA THR A 27 9.05 -6.65 -0.20
C THR A 27 10.56 -6.76 -0.24
N ARG A 28 11.28 -5.67 0.11
CA ARG A 28 12.73 -5.69 0.28
C ARG A 28 13.08 -5.27 1.69
N THR A 29 13.99 -6.02 2.30
CA THR A 29 14.57 -5.68 3.60
C THR A 29 15.92 -5.00 3.37
N PHE A 30 16.16 -3.93 4.12
CA PHE A 30 17.45 -3.24 4.15
C PHE A 30 18.07 -3.45 5.52
N ASP A 31 19.32 -3.91 5.56
CA ASP A 31 20.08 -4.06 6.81
C ASP A 31 20.91 -2.80 7.09
N THR A 32 20.20 -1.72 7.40
CA THR A 32 20.78 -0.43 7.76
C THR A 32 20.31 -0.06 9.16
N PRO A 33 21.22 0.21 10.13
CA PRO A 33 20.84 0.48 11.51
C PRO A 33 19.78 1.57 11.69
N GLU A 34 19.79 2.58 10.81
CA GLU A 34 18.88 3.72 10.80
C GLU A 34 17.42 3.35 10.46
N PHE A 35 17.20 2.17 9.86
CA PHE A 35 15.88 1.71 9.43
C PHE A 35 15.35 0.52 10.23
N ARG A 36 16.00 0.16 11.34
CA ARG A 36 15.53 -0.94 12.19
C ARG A 36 14.10 -0.66 12.69
N GLY A 37 13.23 -1.64 12.50
CA GLY A 37 11.80 -1.52 12.85
C GLY A 37 10.93 -0.86 11.78
N ILE A 38 11.47 -0.53 10.61
CA ILE A 38 10.71 0.00 9.46
C ILE A 38 10.52 -1.09 8.41
N THR A 39 9.29 -1.23 7.90
CA THR A 39 8.96 -2.12 6.79
C THR A 39 8.88 -1.32 5.49
N PHE A 40 9.58 -1.77 4.44
CA PHE A 40 9.54 -1.15 3.12
C PHE A 40 8.74 -2.02 2.14
N HIS A 41 7.67 -1.44 1.59
CA HIS A 41 6.85 -2.06 0.56
C HIS A 41 7.17 -1.45 -0.81
N GLU A 42 7.82 -2.21 -1.69
CA GLU A 42 8.07 -1.81 -3.07
C GLU A 42 6.83 -2.16 -3.91
N VAL A 43 5.97 -1.18 -4.17
CA VAL A 43 4.77 -1.38 -4.98
C VAL A 43 5.01 -0.87 -6.40
N ARG A 44 4.56 -1.62 -7.42
CA ARG A 44 4.57 -1.15 -8.81
C ARG A 44 3.86 0.20 -8.90
N SER A 45 4.52 1.20 -9.50
CA SER A 45 4.03 2.58 -9.51
C SER A 45 2.60 2.71 -10.05
N ARG A 46 2.24 1.97 -11.11
CA ARG A 46 0.87 2.01 -11.66
C ARG A 46 -0.19 1.51 -10.67
N SER A 47 0.16 0.58 -9.78
CA SER A 47 -0.77 -0.04 -8.84
C SER A 47 -1.05 0.86 -7.63
N VAL A 48 -0.06 1.63 -7.17
CA VAL A 48 -0.21 2.51 -5.98
C VAL A 48 -0.94 3.82 -6.28
N LEU A 49 -1.04 4.20 -7.56
CA LEU A 49 -1.76 5.40 -7.99
C LEU A 49 -3.28 5.25 -7.81
N ASN A 50 -3.89 6.33 -7.33
CA ASN A 50 -5.32 6.45 -7.09
C ASN A 50 -5.86 7.47 -8.08
N ARG A 51 -6.95 7.12 -8.77
CA ARG A 51 -7.63 8.07 -9.65
C ARG A 51 -8.29 9.13 -8.78
N VAL A 52 -8.03 10.39 -9.08
CA VAL A 52 -8.73 11.50 -8.45
C VAL A 52 -10.12 11.60 -9.08
N PRO A 53 -11.21 11.62 -8.29
CA PRO A 53 -12.55 11.82 -8.82
C PRO A 53 -12.66 13.16 -9.56
N GLY A 54 -13.39 13.20 -10.67
CA GLY A 54 -13.54 14.42 -11.49
C GLY A 54 -14.20 15.60 -10.76
N ALA A 55 -14.95 15.34 -9.68
CA ALA A 55 -15.54 16.37 -8.81
C ALA A 55 -14.54 16.97 -7.81
N SER A 56 -13.32 16.43 -7.71
CA SER A 56 -12.27 16.95 -6.83
C SER A 56 -11.75 18.30 -7.30
N ARG A 57 -11.32 19.13 -6.35
CA ARG A 57 -10.66 20.42 -6.63
C ARG A 57 -9.15 20.29 -6.87
N MET A 58 -8.61 19.07 -6.81
CA MET A 58 -7.18 18.84 -6.98
C MET A 58 -6.77 19.10 -8.44
N PRO A 59 -5.61 19.73 -8.69
CA PRO A 59 -5.16 20.08 -10.04
C PRO A 59 -4.52 18.90 -10.81
N PHE A 60 -4.75 17.66 -10.37
CA PHE A 60 -4.15 16.45 -10.95
C PHE A 60 -5.14 15.29 -11.00
N GLU A 61 -4.97 14.39 -11.99
CA GLU A 61 -5.86 13.25 -12.22
C GLU A 61 -5.50 12.00 -11.40
N TRP A 62 -4.28 11.92 -10.88
CA TRP A 62 -3.76 10.77 -10.16
C TRP A 62 -3.00 11.20 -8.90
N THR A 63 -3.07 10.39 -7.85
CA THR A 63 -2.42 10.68 -6.57
C THR A 63 -1.92 9.42 -5.88
N VAL A 64 -0.98 9.57 -4.95
CA VAL A 64 -0.60 8.51 -4.00
C VAL A 64 -1.24 8.83 -2.66
N ASN A 65 -2.11 7.95 -2.17
CA ASN A 65 -2.74 8.07 -0.86
C ASN A 65 -2.14 7.04 0.11
N PRO A 66 -1.21 7.44 1.01
CA PRO A 66 -0.61 6.52 1.98
C PRO A 66 -1.63 6.03 3.03
N TYR A 67 -2.75 6.74 3.22
CA TYR A 67 -3.81 6.34 4.14
C TYR A 67 -4.75 5.29 3.57
N ARG A 68 -4.61 4.90 2.29
CA ARG A 68 -5.43 3.84 1.71
C ARG A 68 -5.21 2.54 2.49
N GLY A 69 -6.27 1.93 2.99
CA GLY A 69 -6.18 0.72 3.84
C GLY A 69 -5.66 0.97 5.24
N CYS A 70 -5.69 2.22 5.73
CA CYS A 70 -5.50 2.50 7.14
C CYS A 70 -6.65 1.96 7.99
N SER A 71 -6.39 1.79 9.29
CA SER A 71 -7.36 1.30 10.29
C SER A 71 -8.60 2.19 10.42
N HIS A 72 -8.51 3.46 10.03
CA HIS A 72 -9.64 4.38 10.09
C HIS A 72 -10.73 4.07 9.06
N ALA A 73 -10.41 3.33 7.99
CA ALA A 73 -11.37 2.89 6.98
C ALA A 73 -12.35 3.98 6.51
N CYS A 74 -11.86 5.22 6.36
CA CYS A 74 -12.69 6.33 5.91
C CYS A 74 -13.28 6.05 4.51
N PRO A 75 -14.56 6.38 4.29
CA PRO A 75 -15.23 6.22 2.99
C PRO A 75 -14.64 7.14 1.91
#